data_AF-A0A2E2FH43-F1
#
_entry.id   AF-A0A2E2FH43-F1
#
_cell.length_a   1.000
_cell.length_b   1.000
_cell.length_c   1.000
_cell.angle_alpha   90.00
_cell.angle_beta   90.00
_cell.angle_gamma   90.00
#
_symmetry.space_group_name_H-M   'P 1'
#
loop_
_entity.id
_entity.type
_entity.pdbx_description
1 polymer ?
#
loop_
_entity_poly.entity_id
_entity_poly.type
_entity_poly.pdbx_seq_one_letter_code
_entity_poly.pdbx_strand_id
1 'polypeptide(L)'
;MRKIYLFIIFLFSTSTIYAQESIEDQVSFLKALRLRMINAQDEELLALQNDTFRIAIRNFLNTDRSFFTQLDSVSFIGDLYAPDNSFRIINWNIPKGEGFYAYYAFIQTHDKKEKTTTVFELHDGKSNLNSPEYKTLDADSWYGALYYEIIPNKTKKRTEYILLGWDGASPMLNSKIIDILYFNGRGEPKFGVTHFKLNRRMQRRVIFKYAEDAFMSLRYHPKKEMIVFDHLVPMKDGMDGIYEFYGPDFTYDAFKQKRDGSWEFVEQIDIRQEKNNKNWNSPTRKNLPASSSESNRE
;
A
#
# COMPACT_ATOMS: atom_id res chain seq x y z
N MET A 1 6.28 81.89 29.67
CA MET A 1 7.03 80.66 29.32
C MET A 1 6.15 79.46 29.69
N ARG A 2 5.61 78.73 28.72
CA ARG A 2 4.68 77.61 28.95
C ARG A 2 5.34 76.35 28.39
N LYS A 3 5.77 75.44 29.28
CA LYS A 3 6.44 74.18 28.90
C LYS A 3 5.37 73.16 28.48
N ILE A 4 5.42 72.69 27.24
CA ILE A 4 4.59 71.59 26.73
C ILE A 4 5.43 70.32 26.86
N TYR A 5 4.96 69.36 27.65
CA TYR A 5 5.56 68.03 27.75
C TYR A 5 4.86 67.12 26.73
N LEU A 6 5.61 66.66 25.73
CA LEU A 6 5.16 65.67 24.76
C LEU A 6 5.30 64.27 25.38
N PHE A 7 4.19 63.61 25.67
CA PHE A 7 4.17 62.24 26.18
C PHE A 7 4.11 61.28 24.98
N ILE A 8 5.24 60.67 24.63
CA ILE A 8 5.33 59.65 23.58
C ILE A 8 4.95 58.30 24.19
N ILE A 9 3.75 57.82 23.88
CA ILE A 9 3.30 56.47 24.24
C ILE A 9 3.88 55.50 23.21
N PHE A 10 4.89 54.73 23.62
CA PHE A 10 5.45 53.64 22.83
C PHE A 10 4.56 52.40 22.98
N LEU A 11 3.63 52.21 22.06
CA LEU A 11 2.82 50.99 21.95
C LEU A 11 3.72 49.83 21.49
N PHE A 12 4.28 49.08 22.45
CA PHE A 12 4.90 47.79 22.18
C PHE A 12 3.79 46.78 21.82
N SER A 13 3.51 46.63 20.52
CA SER A 13 2.72 45.51 20.03
C SER A 13 3.58 44.23 20.10
N THR A 14 3.36 43.43 21.13
CA THR A 14 3.92 42.07 21.20
C THR A 14 3.20 41.22 20.17
N SER A 15 3.76 41.18 18.96
CA SER A 15 3.33 40.25 17.92
C SER A 15 3.82 38.87 18.35
N THR A 16 2.92 38.05 18.90
CA THR A 16 3.22 36.62 19.08
C THR A 16 3.32 35.99 17.70
N ILE A 17 4.55 35.84 17.20
CA ILE A 17 4.84 35.04 16.02
C ILE A 17 4.60 33.59 16.43
N TYR A 18 3.45 33.03 16.05
CA TYR A 18 3.26 31.59 16.08
C TYR A 18 4.18 31.00 15.02
N ALA A 19 5.27 30.36 15.44
CA ALA A 19 6.07 29.56 14.53
C ALA A 19 5.20 28.42 14.02
N GLN A 20 4.86 28.44 12.74
CA GLN A 20 4.20 27.31 12.09
C GLN A 20 5.19 26.15 12.07
N GLU A 21 4.81 25.02 12.68
CA GLU A 21 5.61 23.79 12.64
C GLU A 21 5.84 23.42 11.17
N SER A 22 7.10 23.21 10.80
CA SER A 22 7.42 22.84 9.42
C SER A 22 6.88 21.44 9.10
N ILE A 23 6.63 21.16 7.82
CA ILE A 23 6.13 19.84 7.43
C ILE A 23 7.20 18.75 7.68
N GLU A 24 8.47 19.14 7.61
CA GLU A 24 9.62 18.31 7.94
C GLU A 24 9.67 17.94 9.43
N ASP A 25 9.32 18.87 10.32
CA ASP A 25 9.21 18.61 11.76
C ASP A 25 8.08 17.62 12.04
N GLN A 26 6.93 17.77 11.38
CA GLN A 26 5.80 16.83 11.50
C GLN A 26 6.19 15.42 11.05
N VAL A 27 6.89 15.28 9.91
CA VAL A 27 7.38 13.97 9.44
C VAL A 27 8.39 13.38 10.44
N SER A 28 9.28 14.20 10.99
CA SER A 28 10.24 13.78 12.01
C SER A 28 9.54 13.31 13.30
N PHE A 29 8.46 13.98 13.68
CA PHE A 29 7.63 13.58 14.81
C PHE A 29 6.92 12.24 14.56
N LEU A 30 6.33 12.05 13.37
CA LEU A 30 5.74 10.77 12.97
C LEU A 30 6.76 9.63 13.02
N LYS A 31 7.97 9.87 12.52
CA LYS A 31 9.08 8.91 12.58
C LYS A 31 9.42 8.55 14.03
N ALA A 32 9.53 9.53 14.91
CA ALA A 32 9.82 9.30 16.32
C ALA A 32 8.72 8.48 17.00
N LEU A 33 7.44 8.78 16.75
CA LEU A 33 6.32 8.00 17.27
C LEU A 33 6.33 6.57 16.74
N ARG A 34 6.57 6.39 15.44
CA ARG A 34 6.65 5.06 14.82
C ARG A 34 7.76 4.21 15.45
N LEU A 35 8.94 4.79 15.67
CA LEU A 35 10.04 4.09 16.33
C LEU A 35 9.70 3.71 17.78
N ARG A 36 9.02 4.57 18.54
CA ARG A 36 8.54 4.20 19.89
C ARG A 36 7.60 3.01 19.82
N MET A 37 6.60 3.08 18.93
CA MET A 37 5.61 2.02 18.72
C MET A 37 6.23 0.66 18.40
N ILE A 38 7.22 0.63 17.49
CA ILE A 38 7.89 -0.63 17.10
C ILE A 38 8.72 -1.21 18.25
N ASN A 39 9.23 -0.37 19.16
CA ASN A 39 10.03 -0.79 20.31
C ASN A 39 9.20 -0.95 21.60
N ALA A 40 7.86 -0.98 21.50
CA ALA A 40 6.98 -1.28 22.62
C ALA A 40 7.36 -2.63 23.25
N GLN A 41 7.35 -2.70 24.59
CA GLN A 41 7.79 -3.89 25.33
C GLN A 41 6.67 -4.91 25.54
N ASP A 42 5.41 -4.49 25.37
CA ASP A 42 4.23 -5.31 25.57
C ASP A 42 3.08 -4.84 24.66
N GLU A 43 2.03 -5.65 24.55
CA GLU A 43 0.89 -5.40 23.67
C GLU A 43 0.04 -4.19 24.09
N GLU A 44 -0.06 -3.91 25.40
CA GLU A 44 -0.83 -2.78 25.92
C GLU A 44 -0.15 -1.45 25.52
N LEU A 45 1.15 -1.36 25.74
CA LEU A 45 1.96 -0.22 25.34
C LEU A 45 1.99 -0.07 23.81
N LEU A 46 2.08 -1.17 23.06
CA LEU A 46 2.01 -1.16 21.60
C LEU A 46 0.67 -0.58 21.12
N ALA A 47 -0.44 -1.00 21.70
CA ALA A 47 -1.77 -0.49 21.37
C ALA A 47 -1.90 1.01 21.66
N LEU A 48 -1.46 1.45 22.85
CA LEU A 48 -1.47 2.86 23.25
C LEU A 48 -0.62 3.74 22.31
N GLN A 49 0.59 3.28 21.98
CA GLN A 49 1.49 3.99 21.07
C GLN A 49 0.95 4.00 19.64
N ASN A 50 0.29 2.92 19.22
CA ASN A 50 -0.40 2.87 17.93
C ASN A 50 -1.55 3.87 17.86
N ASP A 51 -2.36 4.01 18.91
CA ASP A 51 -3.42 5.02 18.93
C ASP A 51 -2.86 6.44 18.85
N THR A 52 -1.78 6.71 19.59
CA THR A 52 -1.05 7.99 19.50
C THR A 52 -0.55 8.25 18.08
N PHE A 53 0.09 7.25 17.46
CA PHE A 53 0.60 7.32 16.10
C PHE A 53 -0.52 7.51 15.07
N ARG A 54 -1.63 6.79 15.21
CA ARG A 54 -2.83 6.87 14.35
C ARG A 54 -3.45 8.27 14.36
N ILE A 55 -3.58 8.88 15.55
CA ILE A 55 -4.06 10.27 15.69
C ILE A 55 -3.07 11.23 15.03
N ALA A 56 -1.76 11.06 15.25
CA ALA A 56 -0.74 11.91 14.65
C ALA A 56 -0.73 11.83 13.12
N ILE A 57 -0.85 10.62 12.54
CA ILE A 57 -0.99 10.43 11.09
C ILE A 57 -2.24 11.14 10.59
N ARG A 58 -3.40 10.97 11.24
CA ARG A 58 -4.63 11.66 10.84
C ARG A 58 -4.44 13.18 10.82
N ASN A 59 -3.83 13.74 11.86
CA ASN A 59 -3.57 15.18 11.94
C ASN A 59 -2.66 15.63 10.81
N PHE A 60 -1.55 14.93 10.56
CA PHE A 60 -0.65 15.19 9.44
C PHE A 60 -1.39 15.15 8.10
N LEU A 61 -2.22 14.13 7.84
CA LEU A 61 -2.96 14.02 6.58
C LEU A 61 -4.00 15.14 6.37
N ASN A 62 -4.33 15.90 7.40
CA ASN A 62 -5.22 17.06 7.31
C ASN A 62 -4.45 18.40 7.23
N THR A 63 -3.11 18.40 7.19
CA THR A 63 -2.32 19.62 7.01
C THR A 63 -2.13 19.96 5.53
N ASP A 64 -1.86 21.24 5.27
CA ASP A 64 -1.50 21.73 3.94
C ASP A 64 -0.26 20.99 3.42
N ARG A 65 -0.25 20.69 2.12
CA ARG A 65 0.85 19.97 1.42
C ARG A 65 1.14 18.55 1.89
N SER A 66 0.41 18.03 2.88
CA SER A 66 0.56 16.64 3.35
C SER A 66 0.48 15.64 2.21
N PHE A 67 -0.49 15.80 1.29
CA PHE A 67 -0.65 14.94 0.10
C PHE A 67 0.58 14.91 -0.80
N PHE A 68 1.44 15.93 -0.79
CA PHE A 68 2.64 15.96 -1.64
C PHE A 68 3.91 15.59 -0.86
N THR A 69 3.77 15.26 0.42
CA THR A 69 4.88 14.93 1.31
C THR A 69 4.90 13.44 1.56
N GLN A 70 5.95 12.78 1.07
CA GLN A 70 6.17 11.35 1.24
C GLN A 70 6.64 11.02 2.66
N LEU A 71 6.20 9.86 3.15
CA LEU A 71 6.57 9.34 4.47
C LEU A 71 7.70 8.31 4.42
N ASP A 72 8.56 8.34 3.40
CA ASP A 72 9.64 7.37 3.17
C ASP A 72 10.60 7.19 4.37
N SER A 73 10.75 8.24 5.19
CA SER A 73 11.61 8.21 6.38
C SER A 73 10.98 7.52 7.60
N VAL A 74 9.66 7.29 7.56
CA VAL A 74 8.88 6.63 8.61
C VAL A 74 8.93 5.12 8.37
N SER A 75 9.58 4.38 9.26
CA SER A 75 9.85 2.95 9.04
C SER A 75 8.59 2.08 9.09
N PHE A 76 8.55 1.05 8.24
CA PHE A 76 7.50 0.01 8.22
C PHE A 76 6.07 0.55 8.02
N ILE A 77 5.92 1.59 7.19
CA ILE A 77 4.63 2.10 6.72
C ILE A 77 4.59 1.95 5.19
N GLY A 78 3.42 1.68 4.62
CA GLY A 78 3.19 1.89 3.20
C GLY A 78 2.68 3.31 2.98
N ASP A 79 3.28 4.04 2.05
CA ASP A 79 2.81 5.32 1.50
C ASP A 79 2.67 5.16 -0.02
N LEU A 80 1.49 4.72 -0.46
CA LEU A 80 1.25 4.29 -1.83
C LEU A 80 0.42 5.30 -2.59
N TYR A 81 1.01 5.95 -3.58
CA TYR A 81 0.29 6.85 -4.48
C TYR A 81 -0.39 6.08 -5.60
N ALA A 82 -1.62 6.45 -5.91
CA ALA A 82 -2.27 6.03 -7.14
C ALA A 82 -1.47 6.56 -8.35
N PRO A 83 -1.32 5.80 -9.45
CA PRO A 83 -0.48 6.22 -10.58
C PRO A 83 -0.89 7.54 -11.27
N ASP A 84 -2.11 8.03 -11.05
CA ASP A 84 -2.60 9.32 -11.55
C ASP A 84 -2.52 10.46 -10.53
N ASN A 85 -1.98 10.18 -9.34
CA ASN A 85 -1.91 11.06 -8.17
C ASN A 85 -3.28 11.61 -7.74
N SER A 86 -4.35 10.83 -7.87
CA SER A 86 -5.69 11.20 -7.40
C SER A 86 -5.89 10.92 -5.89
N PHE A 87 -5.20 9.90 -5.37
CA PHE A 87 -5.19 9.58 -3.94
C PHE A 87 -3.90 8.85 -3.56
N ARG A 88 -3.70 8.66 -2.26
CA ARG A 88 -2.71 7.72 -1.70
C ARG A 88 -3.31 6.89 -0.57
N ILE A 89 -2.71 5.73 -0.32
CA ILE A 89 -3.02 4.86 0.80
C ILE A 89 -1.82 4.88 1.75
N ILE A 90 -2.07 5.29 3.00
CA ILE A 90 -1.12 5.11 4.10
C ILE A 90 -1.57 3.89 4.88
N ASN A 91 -0.74 2.86 5.03
CA ASN A 91 -1.11 1.65 5.77
C ASN A 91 0.01 1.04 6.60
N TRP A 92 -0.37 0.34 7.67
CA TRP A 92 0.53 -0.44 8.51
C TRP A 92 -0.25 -1.49 9.29
N ASN A 93 0.46 -2.42 9.92
CA ASN A 93 -0.08 -3.38 10.86
C ASN A 93 0.64 -3.26 12.20
N ILE A 94 0.02 -3.83 13.23
CA ILE A 94 0.67 -4.16 14.50
C ILE A 94 0.42 -5.65 14.80
N PRO A 95 1.39 -6.37 15.37
CA PRO A 95 1.13 -7.71 15.88
C PRO A 95 0.13 -7.66 17.03
N LYS A 96 -0.67 -8.72 17.13
CA LYS A 96 -1.58 -9.03 18.22
C LYS A 96 -1.14 -10.33 18.88
N GLY A 97 -1.68 -10.60 20.06
CA GLY A 97 -1.47 -11.89 20.74
C GLY A 97 -1.67 -13.09 19.80
N GLU A 98 -0.93 -14.16 20.09
CA GLU A 98 -1.03 -15.45 19.42
C GLU A 98 -0.63 -15.50 17.94
N GLY A 99 -0.05 -14.44 17.35
CA GLY A 99 0.42 -14.44 15.96
C GLY A 99 -0.57 -13.86 14.95
N PHE A 100 -1.59 -13.15 15.44
CA PHE A 100 -2.50 -12.37 14.59
C PHE A 100 -1.97 -10.95 14.38
N TYR A 101 -2.62 -10.22 13.47
CA TYR A 101 -2.33 -8.81 13.20
C TYR A 101 -3.60 -7.98 13.21
N ALA A 102 -3.46 -6.70 13.56
CA ALA A 102 -4.46 -5.68 13.30
C ALA A 102 -3.93 -4.69 12.26
N TYR A 103 -4.76 -4.34 11.28
CA TYR A 103 -4.39 -3.44 10.20
C TYR A 103 -5.00 -2.06 10.37
N TYR A 104 -4.25 -1.05 9.94
CA TYR A 104 -4.64 0.35 9.98
C TYR A 104 -4.33 0.98 8.64
N ALA A 105 -5.25 1.78 8.13
CA ALA A 105 -5.00 2.51 6.91
C ALA A 105 -5.79 3.83 6.85
N PHE A 106 -5.25 4.77 6.09
CA PHE A 106 -5.91 5.98 5.67
C PHE A 106 -5.86 6.09 4.15
N ILE A 107 -6.94 6.59 3.56
CA ILE A 107 -6.95 7.06 2.17
C ILE A 107 -6.99 8.58 2.20
N GLN A 108 -6.00 9.22 1.59
CA GLN A 108 -6.02 10.67 1.36
C GLN A 108 -6.23 10.92 -0.13
N THR A 109 -7.33 11.59 -0.45
CA THR A 109 -7.65 12.04 -1.81
C THR A 109 -7.21 13.48 -2.02
N HIS A 110 -6.94 13.86 -3.27
CA HIS A 110 -6.61 15.24 -3.62
C HIS A 110 -7.36 15.65 -4.89
N ASP A 111 -8.25 16.64 -4.73
CA ASP A 111 -8.91 17.28 -5.87
C ASP A 111 -8.03 18.40 -6.42
N LYS A 112 -7.50 18.20 -7.62
CA LYS A 112 -6.62 19.18 -8.29
C LYS A 112 -7.33 20.48 -8.68
N LYS A 113 -8.65 20.44 -8.91
CA LYS A 113 -9.45 21.61 -9.32
C LYS A 113 -9.79 22.47 -8.10
N GLU A 114 -10.34 21.82 -7.07
CA GLU A 114 -10.75 22.49 -5.83
C GLU A 114 -9.58 22.75 -4.88
N LYS A 115 -8.42 22.11 -5.13
CA LYS A 115 -7.21 22.14 -4.29
C LYS A 115 -7.48 21.68 -2.85
N THR A 116 -8.47 20.80 -2.68
CA THR A 116 -8.84 20.25 -1.38
C THR A 116 -8.31 18.83 -1.23
N THR A 117 -8.10 18.41 0.01
CA THR A 117 -7.79 17.03 0.37
C THR A 117 -8.87 16.48 1.27
N THR A 118 -9.20 15.20 1.12
CA THR A 118 -10.13 14.51 2.02
C THR A 118 -9.49 13.23 2.52
N VAL A 119 -9.58 13.02 3.83
CA VAL A 119 -8.99 11.88 4.54
C VAL A 119 -10.08 10.94 4.98
N PHE A 120 -9.95 9.66 4.64
CA PHE A 120 -10.80 8.58 5.11
C PHE A 120 -9.96 7.63 5.96
N GLU A 121 -10.38 7.37 7.19
CA GLU A 121 -9.82 6.26 7.98
C GLU A 121 -10.47 4.96 7.52
N LEU A 122 -9.68 3.89 7.38
CA LEU A 122 -10.18 2.55 7.12
C LEU A 122 -10.14 1.73 8.41
N HIS A 123 -11.28 1.16 8.77
CA HIS A 123 -11.47 0.33 9.94
C HIS A 123 -11.44 -1.14 9.52
N ASP A 124 -10.50 -1.89 10.09
CA ASP A 124 -10.39 -3.33 9.89
C ASP A 124 -11.63 -4.04 10.44
N GLY A 125 -12.49 -4.49 9.52
CA GLY A 125 -13.72 -5.22 9.80
C GLY A 125 -13.60 -6.73 9.59
N LYS A 126 -12.39 -7.26 9.33
CA LYS A 126 -12.16 -8.63 8.85
C LYS A 126 -12.89 -9.71 9.66
N SER A 127 -12.82 -9.61 10.99
CA SER A 127 -13.43 -10.56 11.93
C SER A 127 -14.95 -10.68 11.79
N ASN A 128 -15.61 -9.65 11.25
CA ASN A 128 -17.06 -9.60 11.04
C ASN A 128 -17.47 -10.01 9.61
N LEU A 129 -16.51 -10.29 8.72
CA LEU A 129 -16.77 -10.58 7.31
C LEU A 129 -16.93 -12.08 7.04
N ASN A 130 -18.17 -12.51 6.84
CA ASN A 130 -18.44 -13.79 6.19
C ASN A 130 -18.34 -13.67 4.66
N SER A 131 -17.53 -14.52 4.03
CA SER A 131 -17.33 -14.59 2.57
C SER A 131 -17.00 -13.24 1.90
N PRO A 132 -15.91 -12.57 2.32
CA PRO A 132 -15.51 -11.25 1.83
C PRO A 132 -15.26 -11.18 0.31
N GLU A 133 -14.96 -12.30 -0.35
CA GLU A 133 -14.76 -12.45 -1.80
C GLU A 133 -15.99 -12.01 -2.60
N TYR A 134 -17.17 -12.03 -1.97
CA TYR A 134 -18.45 -11.70 -2.59
C TYR A 134 -19.09 -10.46 -2.00
N LYS A 135 -18.40 -9.65 -1.19
CA LYS A 135 -18.98 -8.45 -0.57
C LYS A 135 -18.35 -7.17 -1.12
N THR A 136 -19.19 -6.14 -1.30
CA THR A 136 -18.72 -4.77 -1.44
C THR A 136 -18.57 -4.21 -0.03
N LEU A 137 -17.41 -3.65 0.26
CA LEU A 137 -17.04 -3.08 1.55
C LEU A 137 -16.85 -1.57 1.43
N ASP A 138 -16.73 -0.90 2.56
CA ASP A 138 -16.44 0.52 2.66
C ASP A 138 -15.38 0.80 3.72
N ALA A 139 -15.19 2.08 4.05
CA ALA A 139 -14.22 2.51 5.03
C ALA A 139 -14.40 1.82 6.40
N ASP A 140 -15.64 1.62 6.86
CA ASP A 140 -15.94 1.07 8.18
C ASP A 140 -15.91 -0.46 8.23
N SER A 141 -15.95 -1.11 7.07
CA SER A 141 -15.99 -2.57 6.91
C SER A 141 -14.82 -3.11 6.09
N TRP A 142 -13.73 -2.36 6.01
CA TRP A 142 -12.56 -2.67 5.19
C TRP A 142 -11.95 -4.03 5.56
N TYR A 143 -11.44 -4.76 4.57
CA TYR A 143 -10.96 -6.13 4.76
C TYR A 143 -9.75 -6.24 5.70
N GLY A 144 -8.92 -5.20 5.81
CA GLY A 144 -7.67 -5.25 6.58
C GLY A 144 -6.55 -5.96 5.82
N ALA A 145 -5.64 -5.18 5.21
CA ALA A 145 -4.45 -5.72 4.54
C ALA A 145 -3.34 -4.67 4.38
N LEU A 146 -2.09 -5.14 4.28
CA LEU A 146 -0.98 -4.34 3.78
C LEU A 146 -1.00 -4.36 2.25
N TYR A 147 -1.67 -3.39 1.65
CA TYR A 147 -1.50 -3.05 0.25
C TYR A 147 -0.06 -2.62 -0.03
N TYR A 148 0.50 -3.08 -1.14
CA TYR A 148 1.86 -2.75 -1.61
C TYR A 148 1.90 -2.29 -3.07
N GLU A 149 0.80 -2.42 -3.82
CA GLU A 149 0.74 -1.98 -5.22
C GLU A 149 -0.68 -1.48 -5.56
N ILE A 150 -0.75 -0.37 -6.32
CA ILE A 150 -1.99 0.21 -6.85
C ILE A 150 -1.92 0.22 -8.37
N ILE A 151 -2.91 -0.40 -9.03
CA ILE A 151 -2.92 -0.58 -10.49
C ILE A 151 -4.20 0.06 -11.06
N PRO A 152 -4.12 0.93 -12.08
CA PRO A 152 -5.30 1.50 -12.69
C PRO A 152 -6.10 0.41 -13.42
N ASN A 153 -7.39 0.28 -13.14
CA ASN A 153 -8.26 -0.64 -13.85
C ASN A 153 -8.94 0.09 -15.01
N LYS A 154 -8.70 -0.38 -16.24
CA LYS A 154 -9.23 0.23 -17.46
C LYS A 154 -10.68 -0.20 -17.66
N THR A 155 -11.63 0.57 -17.15
CA THR A 155 -13.07 0.34 -17.38
C THR A 155 -13.72 1.55 -18.04
N LYS A 156 -14.81 1.31 -18.78
CA LYS A 156 -15.59 2.39 -19.41
C LYS A 156 -16.59 3.07 -18.47
N LYS A 157 -16.90 2.45 -17.32
CA LYS A 157 -18.02 2.87 -16.46
C LYS A 157 -17.60 3.89 -15.42
N ARG A 158 -16.47 3.63 -14.74
CA ARG A 158 -15.92 4.49 -13.69
C ARG A 158 -14.43 4.21 -13.50
N THR A 159 -13.74 5.16 -12.90
CA THR A 159 -12.35 4.98 -12.49
C THR A 159 -12.29 3.99 -11.33
N GLU A 160 -11.44 2.98 -11.47
CA GLU A 160 -11.25 1.92 -10.48
C GLU A 160 -9.77 1.58 -10.38
N TYR A 161 -9.36 1.09 -9.21
CA TYR A 161 -7.98 0.78 -8.90
C TYR A 161 -7.92 -0.61 -8.30
N ILE A 162 -7.06 -1.46 -8.83
CA ILE A 162 -6.76 -2.75 -8.23
C ILE A 162 -5.70 -2.55 -7.16
N LEU A 163 -5.93 -3.16 -6.01
CA LEU A 163 -5.01 -3.17 -4.90
C LEU A 163 -4.46 -4.58 -4.74
N LEU A 164 -3.14 -4.71 -4.74
CA LEU A 164 -2.48 -5.96 -4.33
C LEU A 164 -2.05 -5.81 -2.87
N GLY A 165 -2.47 -6.77 -2.05
CA GLY A 165 -2.24 -6.74 -0.61
C GLY A 165 -1.75 -8.06 -0.04
N TRP A 166 -1.22 -7.97 1.18
CA TRP A 166 -0.82 -9.10 2.00
C TRP A 166 -1.47 -9.01 3.38
N ASP A 167 -1.78 -10.16 3.94
CA ASP A 167 -2.39 -10.32 5.26
C ASP A 167 -1.80 -11.58 5.93
N GLY A 168 -1.16 -11.44 7.09
CA GLY A 168 -0.78 -12.55 7.96
C GLY A 168 -2.02 -13.15 8.63
N ALA A 169 -2.84 -13.80 7.82
CA ALA A 169 -4.24 -14.09 8.10
C ALA A 169 -4.51 -14.82 9.42
N SER A 170 -3.60 -15.71 9.83
CA SER A 170 -3.58 -16.38 11.13
C SER A 170 -2.14 -16.81 11.45
N PRO A 171 -1.86 -17.38 12.63
CA PRO A 171 -0.52 -17.83 12.99
C PRO A 171 0.02 -18.95 12.10
N MET A 172 -0.85 -19.62 11.33
CA MET A 172 -0.52 -20.72 10.43
C MET A 172 -0.77 -20.38 8.96
N LEU A 173 -1.33 -19.21 8.66
CA LEU A 173 -1.74 -18.83 7.30
C LEU A 173 -1.32 -17.42 6.96
N ASN A 174 -0.77 -17.30 5.76
CA ASN A 174 -0.68 -16.03 5.06
C ASN A 174 -1.79 -15.91 4.01
N SER A 175 -2.03 -14.68 3.57
CA SER A 175 -2.95 -14.37 2.49
C SER A 175 -2.40 -13.31 1.55
N LYS A 176 -2.62 -13.50 0.26
CA LYS A 176 -2.46 -12.47 -0.77
C LYS A 176 -3.86 -12.07 -1.26
N ILE A 177 -4.08 -10.77 -1.39
CA ILE A 177 -5.39 -10.21 -1.76
C ILE A 177 -5.27 -9.43 -3.06
N ILE A 178 -6.24 -9.63 -3.95
CA ILE A 178 -6.53 -8.73 -5.07
C ILE A 178 -7.89 -8.10 -4.80
N ASP A 179 -7.92 -6.78 -4.61
CA ASP A 179 -9.14 -6.02 -4.33
C ASP A 179 -9.32 -4.90 -5.36
N ILE A 180 -10.52 -4.33 -5.44
CA ILE A 180 -10.81 -3.18 -6.31
C ILE A 180 -11.35 -2.02 -5.47
N LEU A 181 -10.59 -0.94 -5.40
CA LEU A 181 -10.99 0.34 -4.83
C LEU A 181 -11.62 1.24 -5.90
N TYR A 182 -12.73 1.88 -5.55
CA TYR A 182 -13.30 2.98 -6.31
C TYR A 182 -13.94 3.99 -5.35
N PHE A 183 -14.17 5.21 -5.82
CA PHE A 183 -14.89 6.22 -5.04
C PHE A 183 -16.34 6.31 -5.54
N ASN A 184 -17.30 6.34 -4.62
CA ASN A 184 -18.71 6.49 -4.99
C ASN A 184 -19.05 7.94 -5.39
N GLY A 185 -20.31 8.22 -5.70
CA GLY A 185 -20.75 9.57 -6.11
C GLY A 185 -20.59 10.66 -5.03
N ARG A 186 -20.36 10.26 -3.76
CA ARG A 186 -20.04 11.18 -2.64
C ARG A 186 -18.54 11.31 -2.38
N GLY A 187 -17.70 10.66 -3.20
CA GLY A 187 -16.24 10.63 -3.00
C GLY A 187 -15.77 9.66 -1.92
N GLU A 188 -16.64 8.80 -1.37
CA GLU A 188 -16.26 7.85 -0.31
C GLU A 188 -15.64 6.59 -0.92
N PRO A 189 -14.59 6.02 -0.32
CA PRO A 189 -13.96 4.80 -0.80
C PRO A 189 -14.88 3.60 -0.62
N LYS A 190 -14.96 2.77 -1.66
CA LYS A 190 -15.65 1.48 -1.66
C LYS A 190 -14.73 0.42 -2.24
N PHE A 191 -14.81 -0.79 -1.69
CA PHE A 191 -13.96 -1.92 -2.06
C PHE A 191 -14.79 -3.07 -2.59
N GLY A 192 -14.27 -3.79 -3.58
CA GLY A 192 -14.89 -4.95 -4.15
C GLY A 192 -15.87 -4.63 -5.28
N VAL A 193 -15.43 -4.90 -6.50
CA VAL A 193 -16.22 -4.79 -7.74
C VAL A 193 -16.16 -6.12 -8.48
N THR A 194 -17.30 -6.54 -9.02
CA THR A 194 -17.49 -7.83 -9.68
C THR A 194 -16.78 -7.87 -11.05
N HIS A 195 -15.46 -8.00 -11.04
CA HIS A 195 -14.61 -8.04 -12.26
C HIS A 195 -13.78 -9.32 -12.39
N PHE A 196 -13.53 -10.05 -11.31
CA PHE A 196 -12.74 -11.28 -11.39
C PHE A 196 -13.62 -12.46 -11.76
N LYS A 197 -13.30 -13.15 -12.85
CA LYS A 197 -14.00 -14.35 -13.30
C LYS A 197 -13.14 -15.58 -13.02
N LEU A 198 -13.48 -16.30 -11.94
CA LEU A 198 -12.82 -17.53 -11.52
C LEU A 198 -13.81 -18.69 -11.62
N ASN A 199 -13.51 -19.73 -12.41
CA ASN A 199 -14.33 -20.94 -12.52
C ASN A 199 -15.84 -20.68 -12.74
N ARG A 200 -16.17 -19.74 -13.63
CA ARG A 200 -17.53 -19.27 -13.97
C ARG A 200 -18.25 -18.50 -12.86
N ARG A 201 -17.62 -18.27 -11.71
CA ARG A 201 -18.12 -17.40 -10.64
C ARG A 201 -17.45 -16.04 -10.74
N MET A 202 -18.24 -15.00 -10.52
CA MET A 202 -17.70 -13.66 -10.42
C MET A 202 -17.40 -13.35 -8.96
N GLN A 203 -16.19 -12.86 -8.71
CA GLN A 203 -15.73 -12.44 -7.40
C GLN A 203 -15.48 -10.92 -7.40
N ARG A 204 -15.67 -10.32 -6.22
CA ARG A 204 -15.37 -8.92 -5.95
C ARG A 204 -13.94 -8.72 -5.45
N ARG A 205 -13.40 -9.75 -4.81
CA ARG A 205 -12.04 -9.82 -4.26
C ARG A 205 -11.53 -11.24 -4.41
N VAL A 206 -10.25 -11.38 -4.77
CA VAL A 206 -9.57 -12.68 -4.81
C VAL A 206 -8.67 -12.78 -3.58
N ILE A 207 -8.77 -13.89 -2.85
CA ILE A 207 -7.99 -14.15 -1.65
C ILE A 207 -7.32 -15.51 -1.82
N PHE A 208 -6.00 -15.50 -1.81
CA PHE A 208 -5.18 -16.70 -1.84
C PHE A 208 -4.70 -16.99 -0.43
N LYS A 209 -4.95 -18.19 0.09
CA LYS A 209 -4.48 -18.64 1.40
C LYS A 209 -3.39 -19.69 1.21
N TYR A 210 -2.32 -19.58 1.98
CA TYR A 210 -1.16 -20.47 1.91
C TYR A 210 -0.49 -20.56 3.29
N ALA A 211 0.38 -21.55 3.45
CA ALA A 211 1.13 -21.78 4.67
C ALA A 211 1.91 -20.52 5.11
N GLU A 212 2.01 -20.29 6.42
CA GLU A 212 2.74 -19.14 6.96
C GLU A 212 4.23 -19.13 6.55
N ASP A 213 4.85 -20.30 6.45
CA ASP A 213 6.26 -20.48 6.09
C ASP A 213 6.51 -20.54 4.56
N ALA A 214 5.44 -20.53 3.75
CA ALA A 214 5.54 -20.49 2.30
C ALA A 214 5.60 -19.05 1.77
N PHE A 215 6.24 -18.87 0.62
CA PHE A 215 6.26 -17.59 -0.09
C PHE A 215 5.37 -17.68 -1.34
N MET A 216 4.48 -16.69 -1.52
CA MET A 216 3.65 -16.55 -2.72
C MET A 216 3.90 -15.20 -3.40
N SER A 217 4.31 -15.23 -4.67
CA SER A 217 4.39 -14.08 -5.56
C SER A 217 3.00 -13.69 -6.06
N LEU A 218 2.73 -12.38 -6.09
CA LEU A 218 1.57 -11.76 -6.71
C LEU A 218 2.01 -10.40 -7.25
N ARG A 219 2.03 -10.22 -8.56
CA ARG A 219 2.63 -9.03 -9.21
C ARG A 219 1.88 -8.63 -10.46
N TYR A 220 1.84 -7.33 -10.74
CA TYR A 220 1.32 -6.84 -12.01
C TYR A 220 2.41 -6.70 -13.08
N HIS A 221 2.09 -7.16 -14.28
CA HIS A 221 2.93 -7.08 -15.48
C HIS A 221 2.29 -6.12 -16.48
N PRO A 222 2.64 -4.81 -16.47
CA PRO A 222 1.95 -3.79 -17.25
C PRO A 222 2.02 -4.02 -18.77
N LYS A 223 3.13 -4.58 -19.28
CA LYS A 223 3.28 -4.89 -20.71
C LYS A 223 2.35 -5.98 -21.20
N LYS A 224 2.00 -6.93 -20.33
CA LYS A 224 1.11 -8.06 -20.64
C LYS A 224 -0.33 -7.82 -20.18
N GLU A 225 -0.58 -6.73 -19.43
CA GLU A 225 -1.86 -6.42 -18.78
C GLU A 225 -2.37 -7.61 -17.95
N MET A 226 -1.46 -8.19 -17.15
CA MET A 226 -1.71 -9.38 -16.35
C MET A 226 -1.28 -9.19 -14.91
N ILE A 227 -2.09 -9.67 -13.97
CA ILE A 227 -1.67 -9.92 -12.60
C ILE A 227 -1.25 -11.38 -12.53
N VAL A 228 0.04 -11.63 -12.35
CA VAL A 228 0.67 -12.95 -12.33
C VAL A 228 0.91 -13.37 -10.89
N PHE A 229 0.64 -14.63 -10.58
CA PHE A 229 0.87 -15.19 -9.26
C PHE A 229 1.27 -16.65 -9.33
N ASP A 230 1.90 -17.13 -8.26
CA ASP A 230 2.27 -18.55 -8.15
C ASP A 230 1.00 -19.41 -8.07
N HIS A 231 1.01 -20.54 -8.78
CA HIS A 231 -0.01 -21.56 -8.63
C HIS A 231 0.17 -22.28 -7.29
N LEU A 232 -0.88 -22.30 -6.46
CA LEU A 232 -0.83 -22.89 -5.12
C LEU A 232 -1.43 -24.30 -5.13
N VAL A 233 -0.66 -25.25 -4.60
CA VAL A 233 -1.07 -26.66 -4.47
C VAL A 233 -0.82 -27.14 -3.03
N PRO A 234 -1.56 -28.14 -2.55
CA PRO A 234 -1.22 -28.81 -1.30
C PRO A 234 0.14 -29.52 -1.45
N MET A 235 1.07 -29.26 -0.55
CA MET A 235 2.42 -29.84 -0.57
C MET A 235 2.46 -31.32 -0.13
N LYS A 236 1.33 -31.86 0.33
CA LYS A 236 1.16 -33.25 0.76
C LYS A 236 -0.14 -33.80 0.19
N ASP A 237 -0.09 -35.04 -0.28
CA ASP A 237 -1.27 -35.76 -0.76
C ASP A 237 -2.34 -35.85 0.34
N GLY A 238 -3.60 -35.62 -0.04
CA GLY A 238 -4.74 -35.69 0.87
C GLY A 238 -4.96 -34.44 1.73
N MET A 239 -4.22 -33.35 1.50
CA MET A 239 -4.39 -32.07 2.20
C MET A 239 -5.20 -31.04 1.40
N ASP A 240 -5.94 -31.48 0.39
CA ASP A 240 -6.82 -30.61 -0.41
C ASP A 240 -7.81 -29.84 0.49
N GLY A 241 -7.82 -28.52 0.35
CA GLY A 241 -8.64 -27.60 1.13
C GLY A 241 -8.08 -27.20 2.49
N ILE A 242 -6.95 -27.79 2.92
CA ILE A 242 -6.25 -27.44 4.16
C ILE A 242 -5.10 -26.49 3.83
N TYR A 243 -5.42 -25.20 3.78
CA TYR A 243 -4.53 -24.15 3.27
C TYR A 243 -3.22 -23.98 4.08
N GLU A 244 -3.13 -24.49 5.31
CA GLU A 244 -1.87 -24.51 6.08
C GLU A 244 -0.79 -25.38 5.41
N PHE A 245 -1.16 -26.22 4.44
CA PHE A 245 -0.22 -27.04 3.67
C PHE A 245 -0.07 -26.58 2.22
N TYR A 246 -0.62 -25.43 1.85
CA TYR A 246 -0.56 -24.93 0.48
C TYR A 246 0.70 -24.09 0.27
N GLY A 247 1.37 -24.32 -0.86
CA GLY A 247 2.55 -23.57 -1.29
C GLY A 247 2.67 -23.54 -2.82
N PRO A 248 3.61 -22.75 -3.36
CA PRO A 248 3.82 -22.63 -4.79
C PRO A 248 4.42 -23.90 -5.39
N ASP A 249 3.98 -24.29 -6.60
CA ASP A 249 4.57 -25.40 -7.38
C ASP A 249 5.57 -24.91 -8.46
N PHE A 250 5.91 -23.62 -8.43
CA PHE A 250 6.75 -22.92 -9.40
C PHE A 250 6.16 -22.79 -10.81
N THR A 251 4.89 -23.11 -10.99
CA THR A 251 4.10 -22.67 -12.15
C THR A 251 3.33 -21.40 -11.79
N TYR A 252 2.83 -20.72 -12.83
CA TYR A 252 2.21 -19.41 -12.69
C TYR A 252 0.85 -19.40 -13.32
N ASP A 253 -0.10 -18.81 -12.62
CA ASP A 253 -1.38 -18.42 -13.17
C ASP A 253 -1.44 -16.90 -13.31
N ALA A 254 -2.48 -16.41 -13.99
CA ALA A 254 -2.73 -14.99 -14.07
C ALA A 254 -4.20 -14.63 -14.16
N PHE A 255 -4.48 -13.38 -13.76
CA PHE A 255 -5.64 -12.66 -14.24
C PHE A 255 -5.22 -11.74 -15.39
N LYS A 256 -5.83 -11.90 -16.56
CA LYS A 256 -5.63 -11.04 -17.74
C LYS A 256 -6.75 -10.03 -17.87
N GLN A 257 -6.40 -8.75 -18.03
CA GLN A 257 -7.39 -7.69 -18.25
C GLN A 257 -8.06 -7.87 -19.62
N LYS A 258 -9.38 -7.75 -19.65
CA LYS A 258 -10.21 -7.80 -20.86
C LYS A 258 -10.68 -6.39 -21.22
N ARG A 259 -11.11 -6.21 -22.48
CA ARG A 259 -11.52 -4.91 -23.02
C ARG A 259 -12.71 -4.25 -22.30
N ASP A 260 -13.52 -5.04 -21.61
CA ASP A 260 -14.67 -4.58 -20.83
C ASP A 260 -14.30 -4.17 -19.39
N GLY A 261 -13.04 -4.34 -18.99
CA GLY A 261 -12.54 -4.06 -17.64
C GLY A 261 -12.56 -5.27 -16.70
N SER A 262 -13.09 -6.41 -17.15
CA SER A 262 -13.05 -7.66 -16.38
C SER A 262 -11.66 -8.31 -16.41
N TRP A 263 -11.42 -9.19 -15.45
CA TRP A 263 -10.17 -9.91 -15.25
C TRP A 263 -10.45 -11.40 -15.36
N GLU A 264 -9.95 -12.01 -16.44
CA GLU A 264 -10.16 -13.42 -16.74
C GLU A 264 -8.98 -14.25 -16.21
N PHE A 265 -9.30 -15.31 -15.47
CA PHE A 265 -8.32 -16.27 -14.99
C PHE A 265 -7.74 -17.10 -16.14
N VAL A 266 -6.42 -17.23 -16.17
CA VAL A 266 -5.65 -18.01 -17.14
C VAL A 266 -4.65 -18.87 -16.38
N GLU A 267 -4.76 -20.18 -16.55
CA GLU A 267 -3.89 -21.15 -15.89
C GLU A 267 -2.57 -21.35 -16.63
N GLN A 268 -1.52 -21.74 -15.90
CA GLN A 268 -0.25 -22.27 -16.43
C GLN A 268 0.38 -21.40 -17.53
N ILE A 269 0.55 -20.12 -17.24
CA ILE A 269 1.14 -19.17 -18.18
C ILE A 269 2.68 -19.25 -18.20
N ASP A 270 3.27 -19.05 -19.38
CA ASP A 270 4.72 -18.88 -19.51
C ASP A 270 5.12 -17.41 -19.36
N ILE A 271 5.79 -17.10 -18.25
CA ILE A 271 6.28 -15.74 -17.95
C ILE A 271 7.74 -15.52 -18.26
N ARG A 272 8.45 -16.53 -18.80
CA ARG A 272 9.85 -16.36 -19.20
C ARG A 272 9.94 -15.21 -20.21
N GLN A 273 10.94 -14.35 -20.03
CA GLN A 273 11.18 -13.26 -20.97
C GLN A 273 11.40 -13.84 -22.37
N GLU A 274 10.81 -13.22 -23.40
CA GLU A 274 11.19 -13.49 -24.77
C GLU A 274 12.72 -13.38 -24.86
N LYS A 275 13.37 -14.43 -25.39
CA LYS A 275 14.83 -14.44 -25.54
C LYS A 275 15.23 -13.17 -26.27
N ASN A 276 15.91 -12.28 -25.57
CA ASN A 276 16.59 -11.17 -26.20
C ASN A 276 17.63 -11.83 -27.13
N ASN A 277 17.45 -11.75 -28.45
CA ASN A 277 18.42 -12.23 -29.45
C ASN A 277 19.71 -11.37 -29.45
N LYS A 278 20.16 -10.93 -28.28
CA LYS A 278 21.49 -10.39 -28.09
C LYS A 278 22.41 -11.60 -27.88
N ASN A 279 23.29 -11.83 -28.85
CA ASN A 279 24.36 -12.81 -28.73
C ASN A 279 25.04 -12.64 -27.37
N TRP A 280 24.98 -13.68 -26.55
CA TRP A 280 25.71 -13.73 -25.29
C TRP A 280 27.21 -13.71 -25.63
N ASN A 281 27.86 -12.57 -25.41
CA ASN A 281 29.31 -12.51 -25.44
C ASN A 281 29.82 -12.89 -24.06
N SER A 282 30.43 -14.08 -23.95
CA SER A 282 31.10 -14.50 -22.72
C SER A 282 32.12 -13.44 -22.29
N PRO A 283 32.16 -13.05 -21.01
CA PRO A 283 33.14 -12.10 -20.49
C PRO A 283 34.50 -12.80 -20.41
N THR A 284 35.17 -12.92 -21.56
CA THR A 284 36.56 -13.36 -21.64
C THR A 284 37.47 -12.15 -21.61
N ARG A 285 38.71 -12.33 -21.14
CA ARG A 285 39.73 -11.27 -21.07
C ARG A 285 39.96 -10.54 -22.42
N LYS A 286 39.63 -11.18 -23.54
CA LYS A 286 39.68 -10.61 -24.90
C LYS A 286 38.59 -9.58 -25.20
N ASN A 287 37.49 -9.60 -24.45
CA ASN A 287 36.30 -8.76 -24.67
C ASN A 287 36.17 -7.65 -23.63
N LEU A 288 37.18 -7.46 -22.77
CA LEU A 288 37.26 -6.33 -21.86
C LEU A 288 37.81 -5.12 -22.64
N PRO A 289 37.21 -3.91 -22.48
CA PRO A 289 37.83 -2.71 -23.01
C PRO A 289 39.22 -2.56 -22.37
N ALA A 290 40.24 -2.27 -23.19
CA ALA A 290 41.59 -2.05 -22.70
C ALA A 290 41.57 -0.97 -21.61
N SER A 291 42.13 -1.29 -20.44
CA SER A 291 42.19 -0.35 -19.32
C SER A 291 43.03 0.86 -19.74
N SER A 292 42.41 2.05 -19.72
CA SER A 292 43.10 3.33 -19.88
C SER A 292 43.95 3.60 -18.64
N SER A 293 45.17 3.07 -18.62
CA SER A 293 46.18 3.41 -17.61
C SER A 293 47.54 3.57 -18.28
N GLU A 294 47.70 4.63 -19.06
CA GLU A 294 49.00 5.17 -19.47
C GLU A 294 48.85 6.64 -19.89
N SER A 295 48.53 7.51 -18.93
CA SER A 295 48.96 8.91 -18.99
C SER A 295 49.10 9.43 -17.55
N ASN A 296 50.32 9.34 -17.03
CA ASN A 296 50.92 10.26 -16.06
C ASN A 296 52.07 9.55 -15.35
N ARG A 297 53.24 9.57 -16.01
CA ARG A 297 54.55 9.59 -15.37
C ARG A 297 55.46 10.50 -16.20
N GLU A 298 55.70 11.69 -15.67
CA GLU A 298 57.05 12.29 -15.70
C GLU A 298 57.93 11.51 -14.70
#